data_AF-A0A0Q9X509-F1
#
_entry.id   AF-A0A0Q9X509-F1
#
_cell.length_a   1.000
_cell.length_b   1.000
_cell.length_c   1.000
_cell.angle_alpha   90.00
_cell.angle_beta   90.00
_cell.angle_gamma   90.00
#
_symmetry.space_group_name_H-M   'P 1'
#
loop_
_entity.id
_entity.type
_entity.pdbx_description
1 polymer ?
#
loop_
_entity_poly.entity_id
_entity_poly.type
_entity_poly.pdbx_seq_one_letter_code
_entity_poly.pdbx_strand_id
1 'polypeptide(L)'
;MFGIPSSFYPDPVFTQIGSEYYAKGANAVSWYSALPNCHRIGAELISISKIEMLYDIQKHRNRTSNGTKYWVDLSDLATKGDYVSISTGWKPTFVHWYS
;
A
#
# COMPACT_ATOMS: atom_id res chain seq x y z
N MET A 1 20.65 -10.80 23.78
CA MET A 1 19.66 -11.33 22.82
C MET A 1 18.34 -10.70 23.21
N PHE A 2 17.84 -9.71 22.46
CA PHE A 2 16.57 -9.05 22.80
C PHE A 2 15.43 -9.85 22.18
N GLY A 3 14.59 -10.45 23.02
CA GLY A 3 13.38 -11.12 22.59
C GLY A 3 12.34 -10.09 22.17
N ILE A 4 11.87 -10.18 20.93
CA ILE A 4 10.82 -9.32 20.40
C ILE A 4 9.47 -9.79 21.01
N PRO A 5 8.60 -8.89 21.52
CA PRO A 5 7.29 -9.26 22.08
C PRO A 5 6.44 -10.03 21.06
N SER A 6 5.63 -11.00 21.52
CA SER A 6 4.72 -11.78 20.66
C SER A 6 3.69 -10.92 19.90
N SER A 7 3.44 -9.69 20.35
CA SER A 7 2.61 -8.69 19.68
C SER A 7 3.26 -8.08 18.44
N PHE A 8 4.52 -8.42 18.15
CA PHE A 8 5.27 -7.92 16.99
C PHE A 8 5.32 -8.94 15.84
N TYR A 9 4.67 -10.10 15.97
CA TYR A 9 4.39 -10.89 14.79
C TYR A 9 3.40 -10.10 13.94
N PRO A 10 3.74 -9.77 12.67
CA PRO A 10 2.75 -9.24 11.75
C PRO A 10 1.56 -10.20 11.78
N ASP A 11 0.35 -9.66 11.96
CA ASP A 11 -0.89 -10.41 11.77
C ASP A 11 -0.74 -11.25 10.48
N PRO A 12 -1.19 -12.53 10.44
CA PRO A 12 -1.03 -13.40 9.27
C PRO A 12 -1.55 -12.82 7.95
N VAL A 13 -2.29 -11.70 7.99
CA VAL A 13 -2.66 -10.89 6.83
C VAL A 13 -1.48 -10.20 6.13
N PHE A 14 -0.33 -10.03 6.79
CA PHE A 14 0.84 -9.34 6.25
C PHE A 14 1.86 -10.31 5.61
N THR A 15 2.34 -9.93 4.43
CA THR A 15 3.42 -10.59 3.70
C THR A 15 4.62 -9.67 3.64
N GLN A 16 5.80 -10.17 4.01
CA GLN A 16 7.05 -9.43 3.88
C GLN A 16 7.50 -9.38 2.41
N ILE A 17 7.78 -8.18 1.89
CA ILE A 17 8.36 -7.97 0.56
C ILE A 17 9.52 -6.98 0.73
N GLY A 18 10.75 -7.47 0.55
CA GLY A 18 11.94 -6.68 0.87
C GLY A 18 12.05 -6.43 2.38
N SER A 19 12.17 -5.15 2.77
CA SER A 19 12.23 -4.73 4.19
C SER A 19 10.87 -4.36 4.78
N GLU A 20 9.80 -4.39 4.00
CA GLU A 20 8.48 -3.87 4.37
C GLU A 20 7.43 -5.00 4.44
N TYR A 21 6.34 -4.78 5.16
CA TYR A 21 5.22 -5.71 5.30
C TYR A 21 3.97 -5.17 4.61
N TYR A 22 3.30 -6.00 3.82
CA TYR A 22 2.15 -5.61 3.01
C TYR A 22 0.95 -6.50 3.29
N ALA A 23 -0.21 -5.90 3.45
CA ALA A 23 -1.48 -6.62 3.53
C ALA A 23 -2.31 -6.37 2.28
N LYS A 24 -2.97 -7.41 1.77
CA LYS A 24 -3.94 -7.30 0.68
C LYS A 24 -5.34 -7.20 1.24
N GLY A 25 -6.12 -6.23 0.77
CA GLY A 25 -7.55 -6.15 1.07
C GLY A 25 -8.32 -7.36 0.53
N ALA A 26 -9.22 -7.92 1.35
CA ALA A 26 -10.01 -9.09 1.00
C ALA A 26 -11.09 -8.82 -0.07
N ASN A 27 -11.64 -7.59 -0.09
CA ASN A 27 -12.75 -7.21 -0.96
C ASN A 27 -12.38 -5.99 -1.81
N ALA A 28 -13.00 -5.88 -3.00
CA ALA A 28 -12.94 -4.65 -3.78
C ALA A 28 -13.75 -3.55 -3.08
N VAL A 29 -13.09 -2.45 -2.77
CA VAL A 29 -13.67 -1.31 -2.05
C VAL A 29 -13.30 0.00 -2.75
N SER A 30 -14.01 1.08 -2.45
CA SER A 30 -13.62 2.42 -2.89
C SER A 30 -12.34 2.86 -2.18
N TRP A 31 -11.64 3.85 -2.77
CA TRP A 31 -10.45 4.45 -2.15
C TRP A 31 -10.75 4.98 -0.74
N TYR A 32 -11.90 5.65 -0.56
CA TYR A 32 -12.37 6.17 0.73
C TYR A 32 -12.54 5.11 1.80
N SER A 33 -12.91 3.88 1.41
CA SER A 33 -13.06 2.76 2.35
C SER A 33 -11.73 2.03 2.58
N ALA A 34 -10.82 2.06 1.60
CA ALA A 34 -9.54 1.36 1.70
C ALA A 34 -8.66 1.93 2.82
N LEU A 35 -8.59 3.27 2.92
CA LEU A 35 -7.78 3.95 3.94
C LEU A 35 -8.15 3.54 5.39
N PRO A 36 -9.40 3.72 5.87
CA PRO A 36 -9.77 3.32 7.22
C PRO A 36 -9.69 1.81 7.43
N ASN A 37 -9.85 0.99 6.38
CA ASN A 37 -9.67 -0.46 6.47
C ASN A 37 -8.19 -0.83 6.74
N CYS A 38 -7.24 -0.16 6.10
CA CYS A 38 -5.81 -0.32 6.40
C CYS A 38 -5.51 0.13 7.83
N HIS A 39 -6.02 1.29 8.25
CA HIS A 39 -5.82 1.79 9.62
C HIS A 39 -6.33 0.84 10.70
N ARG A 40 -7.46 0.16 10.45
CA ARG A 40 -8.04 -0.81 11.39
C ARG A 40 -7.12 -2.00 11.71
N ILE A 41 -6.20 -2.34 10.80
CA ILE A 41 -5.21 -3.41 11.00
C ILE A 41 -3.82 -2.84 11.35
N GLY A 42 -3.73 -1.56 11.72
CA GLY A 42 -2.47 -0.90 12.05
C GLY A 42 -1.56 -0.65 10.83
N ALA A 43 -2.12 -0.64 9.62
CA ALA A 43 -1.42 -0.37 8.37
C ALA A 43 -1.84 0.97 7.75
N GLU A 44 -1.13 1.38 6.71
CA GLU A 44 -1.45 2.54 5.87
C GLU A 44 -1.71 2.12 4.43
N LEU A 45 -2.34 3.00 3.64
CA LEU A 45 -2.29 2.85 2.20
C LEU A 45 -0.84 2.98 1.73
N ILE A 46 -0.49 2.19 0.72
CA ILE A 46 0.90 2.10 0.26
C ILE A 46 1.32 3.38 -0.46
N SER A 47 2.48 3.91 -0.07
CA SER A 47 3.17 4.99 -0.76
C SER A 47 4.29 4.43 -1.63
N ILE A 48 4.23 4.65 -2.94
CA ILE A 48 5.22 4.11 -3.87
C ILE A 48 6.26 5.18 -4.15
N SER A 49 7.46 5.00 -3.59
CA SER A 49 8.53 6.00 -3.66
C SER A 49 9.54 5.78 -4.77
N LYS A 50 9.56 4.57 -5.38
CA LYS A 50 10.51 4.19 -6.45
C LYS A 50 10.04 3.00 -7.26
N ILE A 51 10.65 2.81 -8.43
CA ILE A 51 10.26 1.76 -9.39
C ILE A 51 10.57 0.35 -8.89
N GLU A 52 11.66 0.15 -8.13
CA GLU A 52 12.05 -1.17 -7.61
C GLU A 52 11.00 -1.72 -6.66
N MET A 53 10.45 -0.86 -5.81
CA MET A 53 9.36 -1.19 -4.90
C MET A 53 8.12 -1.65 -5.68
N LEU A 54 7.75 -0.91 -6.73
CA LEU A 54 6.63 -1.29 -7.60
C LEU A 54 6.87 -2.68 -8.23
N TYR A 55 8.07 -2.94 -8.74
CA TYR A 55 8.41 -4.24 -9.33
C TYR A 55 8.37 -5.37 -8.31
N ASP A 56 8.86 -5.16 -7.09
CA ASP A 56 8.86 -6.21 -6.07
C ASP A 56 7.44 -6.56 -5.62
N ILE A 57 6.56 -5.57 -5.50
CA ILE A 57 5.12 -5.80 -5.24
C ILE A 57 4.46 -6.55 -6.40
N GLN A 58 4.80 -6.19 -7.65
CA GLN A 58 4.26 -6.87 -8.83
C GLN A 58 4.74 -8.31 -8.93
N LYS A 59 5.99 -8.63 -8.58
CA LYS A 59 6.50 -10.01 -8.56
C LYS A 59 5.78 -10.88 -7.53
N HIS A 60 5.40 -10.30 -6.39
CA HIS A 60 4.67 -11.01 -5.32
C HIS A 60 3.17 -11.13 -5.58
N ARG A 61 2.64 -10.49 -6.64
CA ARG A 61 1.26 -10.74 -7.07
C ARG A 61 1.15 -12.13 -7.67
N ASN A 62 0.27 -12.95 -7.10
CA ASN A 62 -0.10 -14.24 -7.68
C ASN A 62 -0.58 -14.08 -9.13
N ARG A 63 -0.20 -15.02 -10.01
CA ARG A 63 -0.58 -15.05 -11.45
C ARG A 63 -2.10 -14.97 -11.67
N THR A 64 -2.91 -15.38 -10.70
CA THR A 64 -4.38 -15.29 -10.71
C THR A 64 -4.93 -13.88 -10.48
N SER A 65 -4.07 -12.91 -10.12
CA SER A 65 -4.44 -11.50 -9.90
C SER A 65 -4.23 -10.61 -11.13
N ASN A 66 -4.02 -11.20 -12.31
CA ASN A 66 -3.93 -10.47 -13.57
C ASN A 66 -5.19 -9.60 -13.75
N GLY A 67 -5.00 -8.27 -13.77
CA GLY A 67 -6.07 -7.28 -13.90
C GLY A 67 -6.64 -6.74 -12.58
N THR A 68 -6.31 -7.29 -11.41
CA THR A 68 -6.72 -6.68 -10.13
C THR A 68 -6.03 -5.33 -9.98
N LYS A 69 -6.71 -4.30 -9.46
CA LYS A 69 -6.11 -3.00 -9.13
C LYS A 69 -6.16 -2.80 -7.62
N TYR A 70 -5.12 -2.20 -7.06
CA TYR A 70 -5.08 -1.84 -5.63
C TYR A 70 -4.96 -0.32 -5.50
N TRP A 71 -5.55 0.21 -4.45
CA TRP A 71 -5.41 1.62 -4.10
C TRP A 71 -4.03 1.90 -3.50
N VAL A 72 -3.52 3.09 -3.80
CA VAL A 72 -2.32 3.67 -3.21
C VAL A 72 -2.72 4.91 -2.41
N ASP A 73 -1.80 5.47 -1.63
CA ASP A 73 -2.06 6.62 -0.77
C ASP A 73 -2.21 7.96 -1.51
N LEU A 74 -2.04 7.98 -2.84
CA LEU A 74 -2.20 9.19 -3.65
C LEU A 74 -3.67 9.51 -3.96
N SER A 75 -4.02 10.78 -3.81
CA SER A 75 -5.32 11.31 -4.20
C SER A 75 -5.22 12.76 -4.68
N ASP A 76 -6.13 13.21 -5.55
CA ASP A 76 -6.29 14.60 -5.97
C ASP A 76 -7.58 15.23 -5.42
N LEU A 77 -8.06 14.69 -4.29
CA LEU A 77 -9.35 15.08 -3.69
C LEU A 77 -9.39 16.52 -3.21
N ALA A 78 -8.25 17.05 -2.74
CA ALA A 78 -8.15 18.44 -2.29
C ALA A 78 -8.17 19.41 -3.48
N THR A 79 -7.37 19.11 -4.51
CA THR A 79 -7.24 19.92 -5.71
C THR A 79 -7.09 19.00 -6.91
N LYS A 80 -8.08 19.02 -7.81
CA LYS A 80 -8.08 18.16 -9.01
C LYS A 80 -6.80 18.37 -9.83
N GLY A 81 -6.14 17.26 -10.16
CA GLY A 81 -4.86 17.28 -10.87
C GLY A 81 -3.62 17.51 -10.00
N ASP A 82 -3.78 17.80 -8.71
CA ASP A 82 -2.68 17.88 -7.74
C ASP A 82 -2.70 16.66 -6.82
N TYR A 83 -1.96 15.61 -7.22
CA TYR A 83 -1.90 14.36 -6.48
C TYR A 83 -0.98 14.48 -5.26
N VAL A 84 -1.52 14.21 -4.08
CA VAL A 84 -0.84 14.28 -2.79
C VAL A 84 -1.05 12.97 -2.03
N SER A 85 -0.02 12.52 -1.32
CA SER A 85 -0.10 11.37 -0.42
C SER A 85 -0.95 11.72 0.79
N ILE A 86 -2.02 10.96 1.05
CA ILE A 86 -2.84 11.15 2.25
C ILE A 86 -2.10 10.79 3.53
N SER A 87 -1.15 9.86 3.45
CA SER A 87 -0.36 9.39 4.59
C SER A 87 0.70 10.41 5.03
N THR A 88 1.25 11.18 4.09
CA THR A 88 2.37 12.08 4.37
C THR A 88 2.04 13.57 4.20
N GLY A 89 0.99 13.90 3.45
CA GLY A 89 0.63 15.27 3.08
C GLY A 89 1.53 15.90 2.00
N TRP A 90 2.50 15.16 1.47
CA TRP A 90 3.45 15.66 0.48
C TRP A 90 3.15 15.19 -0.93
N LYS A 91 3.69 15.92 -1.91
CA LYS A 91 3.70 15.48 -3.31
C LYS A 91 4.56 14.23 -3.45
N PRO A 92 4.16 13.27 -4.30
CA PRO A 92 4.98 12.10 -4.56
C PRO A 92 6.31 12.50 -5.19
N THR A 93 7.39 11.87 -4.73
CA THR A 93 8.71 11.98 -5.38
C THR A 93 8.81 11.11 -6.63
N PHE A 94 7.86 10.18 -6.81
CA PHE A 94 7.82 9.23 -7.90
C PHE A 94 6.38 8.92 -8.29
N VAL A 95 6.10 8.90 -9.59
CA VAL A 95 4.80 8.49 -10.14
C VAL A 95 5.03 7.60 -11.36
N HIS A 96 4.22 6.56 -11.51
CA HIS A 96 4.25 5.66 -12.66
C HIS A 96 2.82 5.41 -13.14
N TRP A 97 2.36 6.28 -14.03
CA TRP A 97 1.01 6.23 -14.57
C TRP A 97 0.87 5.15 -15.64
N TYR A 98 -0.28 4.48 -15.67
CA TYR A 98 -0.64 3.56 -16.75
C TYR A 98 -1.11 4.39 -17.96
N SER A 99 -0.48 4.18 -19.13
CA SER A 99 -0.84 4.81 -20.41
C SER A 99 -1.91 4.03 -21.16
#